data_AF-P01061-F1
#
_entry.id   AF-P01061-F1
#
_cell.length_a   1.000
_cell.length_b   1.000
_cell.length_c   1.000
_cell.angle_alpha   90.00
_cell.angle_beta   90.00
_cell.angle_gamma   90.00
#
_symmetry.space_group_name_H-M   'P 1'
#
loop_
_entity.id
_entity.type
_entity.pdbx_description
1 polymer ?
#
loop_
_entity_poly.entity_id
_entity_poly.type
_entity_poly.pdbx_seq_one_letter_code
_entity_poly.pdbx_strand_id
1 'polypeptide(L)' 'SVHHQDSSDEPSESSHPCCDLCLCTKSIPPQCQCADIRLDSCHSACKSCMCTRSMPGQCRCLDTHDFCHKPCKSRDKD' A
#
# COMPACT_ATOMS: atom_id res chain seq x y z
N SER A 1 -17.44 -35.40 -9.46
CA SER A 1 -17.24 -34.09 -8.84
C SER A 1 -15.76 -33.85 -8.69
N VAL A 2 -15.16 -32.96 -9.49
CA VAL A 2 -13.77 -32.56 -9.30
C VAL A 2 -13.78 -31.07 -8.97
N HIS A 3 -13.49 -30.79 -7.70
CA HIS A 3 -13.45 -29.45 -7.14
C HIS A 3 -12.30 -28.67 -7.77
N HIS A 4 -12.64 -27.65 -8.55
CA HIS A 4 -11.68 -26.65 -9.00
C HIS A 4 -11.46 -25.69 -7.82
N GLN A 5 -10.39 -25.94 -7.07
CA GLN A 5 -9.77 -24.93 -6.21
C GLN A 5 -8.47 -24.52 -6.88
N ASP A 6 -8.58 -23.91 -8.06
CA ASP A 6 -7.49 -23.09 -8.57
C ASP A 6 -7.87 -21.66 -8.17
N SER A 7 -7.31 -21.22 -7.03
CA SER A 7 -7.33 -19.82 -6.63
C SER A 7 -6.45 -19.06 -7.60
N SER A 8 -6.97 -18.81 -8.79
CA SER A 8 -6.30 -18.06 -9.83
C SER A 8 -6.11 -16.61 -9.35
N ASP A 9 -4.87 -16.15 -9.42
CA ASP A 9 -4.49 -14.74 -9.48
C ASP A 9 -5.05 -13.83 -8.37
N GLU A 10 -4.64 -14.04 -7.12
CA GLU A 10 -4.55 -12.88 -6.21
C GLU A 10 -3.20 -12.21 -6.47
N PRO A 11 -3.15 -10.93 -6.86
CA PRO A 11 -1.90 -10.21 -6.99
C PRO A 11 -1.18 -10.33 -5.65
N SER A 12 0.14 -10.55 -5.72
CA SER A 12 1.05 -10.76 -4.58
C SER A 12 1.18 -9.51 -3.69
N GLU A 13 0.06 -9.03 -3.19
CA GLU A 13 -0.04 -8.14 -2.07
C GLU A 13 0.43 -8.91 -0.85
N SER A 14 1.53 -8.42 -0.27
CA SER A 14 1.84 -8.77 1.12
C SER A 14 0.56 -8.61 1.94
N SER A 15 0.19 -9.62 2.73
CA SER A 15 -0.97 -9.56 3.63
C SER A 15 -0.92 -8.39 4.61
N HIS A 16 0.27 -7.82 4.81
CA HIS A 16 0.50 -6.68 5.69
C HIS A 16 0.76 -5.41 4.87
N PRO A 17 0.12 -4.28 5.24
CA PRO A 17 0.42 -2.99 4.64
C PRO A 17 1.87 -2.61 4.89
N CYS A 18 2.53 -2.17 3.83
CA CYS A 18 3.90 -1.69 3.84
C CYS A 18 3.95 -0.26 3.26
N CYS A 19 5.02 0.48 3.54
CA CYS A 19 5.25 1.81 3.01
C CYS A 19 6.75 2.10 2.91
N ASP A 20 7.25 2.36 1.69
CA ASP A 20 8.64 2.72 1.44
C ASP A 20 8.91 4.21 1.71
N LEU A 21 7.95 5.09 1.42
CA LEU A 21 8.01 6.53 1.65
C LEU A 21 6.90 7.00 2.58
N CYS A 22 7.21 7.15 3.87
CA CYS A 22 6.30 7.69 4.87
C CYS A 22 6.65 9.14 5.25
N LEU A 23 5.66 10.03 5.23
CA LEU A 23 5.82 11.45 5.55
C LEU A 23 4.99 11.81 6.79
N CYS A 24 5.61 12.43 7.80
CA CYS A 24 4.94 12.79 9.05
C CYS A 24 5.05 14.29 9.37
N THR A 25 4.00 14.86 9.98
CA THR A 25 4.05 16.19 10.61
C THR A 25 4.94 16.18 11.85
N LYS A 26 5.49 17.35 12.21
CA LYS A 26 6.24 17.55 13.46
C LYS A 26 5.29 17.96 14.60
N SER A 27 4.28 17.13 14.88
CA SER A 27 3.29 17.33 15.96
C SER A 27 3.27 16.15 16.94
N ILE A 28 2.53 16.28 18.04
CA ILE A 28 2.31 15.21 19.02
C ILE A 28 0.79 15.01 19.18
N PRO A 29 0.20 13.89 18.70
CA PRO A 29 0.84 12.84 17.92
C PRO A 29 1.24 13.35 16.51
N PRO A 30 2.20 12.68 15.84
CA PRO A 30 2.50 12.95 14.45
C PRO A 30 1.31 12.51 13.58
N GLN A 31 1.12 13.18 12.45
CA GLN A 31 0.23 12.74 11.39
C GLN A 31 1.08 12.24 10.23
N CYS A 32 1.09 10.94 10.03
CA CYS A 32 1.89 10.22 9.06
C CYS A 32 1.03 9.70 7.91
N GLN A 33 1.48 9.92 6.68
CA GLN A 33 0.84 9.41 5.47
C GLN A 33 1.86 8.66 4.61
N CYS A 34 1.43 7.53 4.04
CA CYS A 34 2.23 6.85 3.03
C CYS A 34 2.14 7.58 1.69
N ALA A 35 3.29 7.96 1.13
CA ALA A 35 3.40 8.69 -0.13
C ALA A 35 3.78 7.79 -1.31
N ASP A 36 3.84 6.47 -1.10
CA ASP A 36 4.04 5.50 -2.18
C ASP A 36 2.98 5.65 -3.28
N ILE A 37 3.42 5.44 -4.52
CA ILE A 37 2.55 5.34 -5.68
C ILE A 37 2.44 3.87 -6.06
N ARG A 38 1.22 3.36 -6.08
CA ARG A 38 0.91 2.02 -6.58
C ARG A 38 0.19 2.12 -7.92
N LEU A 39 0.47 1.18 -8.82
CA LEU A 39 -0.18 1.13 -10.11
C LEU A 39 -1.56 0.47 -9.98
N ASP A 40 -2.56 1.09 -10.59
CA ASP A 40 -3.95 0.65 -10.76
C ASP A 40 -4.79 0.48 -9.47
N SER A 41 -4.19 0.20 -8.31
CA SER A 41 -4.89 0.05 -7.03
C SER A 41 -4.03 0.37 -5.80
N CYS A 42 -4.67 0.80 -4.71
CA CYS A 42 -4.05 0.89 -3.38
C CYS A 42 -4.09 -0.46 -2.65
N HIS A 43 -3.39 -0.53 -1.51
CA HIS A 43 -3.46 -1.70 -0.64
C HIS A 43 -4.89 -1.95 -0.14
N SER A 44 -5.30 -3.21 0.04
CA SER A 44 -6.65 -3.57 0.52
C SER A 44 -7.00 -2.95 1.88
N ALA A 45 -5.98 -2.74 2.73
CA ALA A 45 -6.12 -2.04 4.02
C ALA A 45 -6.28 -0.51 3.91
N CYS A 46 -6.01 0.09 2.75
CA CYS A 46 -6.18 1.53 2.55
C CYS A 46 -7.66 1.88 2.46
N LYS A 47 -8.17 2.71 3.39
CA LYS A 47 -9.57 3.12 3.44
C LYS A 47 -9.90 4.21 2.42
N SER A 48 -8.94 5.08 2.13
CA SER A 48 -9.09 6.18 1.18
C SER A 48 -8.03 6.11 0.08
N CYS A 49 -8.41 5.53 -1.06
CA CYS A 49 -7.55 5.43 -2.24
C CYS A 49 -7.92 6.49 -3.29
N MET A 50 -6.93 7.24 -3.79
CA MET A 50 -7.12 8.14 -4.92
C MET A 50 -6.17 7.80 -6.06
N CYS A 51 -6.72 7.69 -7.27
CA CYS A 51 -5.97 7.36 -8.48
C CYS A 51 -6.09 8.44 -9.57
N THR A 52 -5.04 8.63 -10.35
CA THR A 52 -5.11 9.42 -11.59
C THR A 52 -5.95 8.71 -12.65
N ARG A 53 -6.61 9.47 -13.54
CA ARG A 53 -7.29 8.94 -14.71
C ARG A 53 -6.31 8.70 -15.87
N SER A 54 -5.32 7.83 -15.64
CA SER A 54 -4.30 7.43 -16.63
C SER A 54 -4.25 5.91 -16.77
N MET A 55 -3.48 5.42 -17.75
CA MET A 55 -3.21 3.99 -17.93
C MET A 55 -1.69 3.76 -17.98
N PRO A 56 -1.09 3.12 -16.96
CA PRO A 56 -1.71 2.66 -15.71
C PRO A 56 -2.19 3.82 -14.82
N GLY A 57 -3.15 3.55 -13.94
CA GLY A 57 -3.58 4.49 -12.92
C GLY A 57 -2.49 4.65 -11.87
N GLN A 58 -2.17 5.87 -11.45
CA GLN A 58 -1.23 6.11 -10.34
C GLN A 58 -2.06 6.39 -9.09
N CYS A 59 -2.02 5.45 -8.14
CA CYS A 59 -2.84 5.46 -6.94
C CYS A 59 -2.02 5.79 -5.70
N ARG A 60 -2.60 6.59 -4.80
CA ARG A 60 -2.03 6.96 -3.51
C ARG A 60 -3.04 6.68 -2.41
N CYS A 61 -2.54 6.14 -1.30
CA CYS A 61 -3.34 6.03 -0.09
C CYS A 61 -3.35 7.36 0.67
N LEU A 62 -4.52 7.79 1.10
CA LEU A 62 -4.73 9.04 1.84
C LEU A 62 -5.00 8.83 3.33
N ASP A 63 -4.97 7.58 3.78
CA ASP A 63 -5.07 7.26 5.19
C ASP A 63 -3.93 7.95 5.95
N THR A 64 -4.27 8.47 7.13
CA THR A 64 -3.31 9.05 8.06
C THR A 64 -3.27 8.22 9.33
N HIS A 65 -2.06 7.98 9.82
CA HIS A 65 -1.77 7.25 11.06
C HIS A 65 -0.84 8.09 11.94
N ASP A 66 -0.64 7.68 13.18
CA ASP A 66 0.40 8.24 14.07
C ASP A 66 1.73 7.46 14.00
N PHE A 67 1.85 6.55 13.02
CA PHE A 67 3.03 5.72 12.77
C PHE A 67 3.27 5.51 11.26
N CYS A 68 4.43 4.95 10.94
CA CYS A 68 4.77 4.50 9.58
C CYS A 68 4.77 2.96 9.50
N HIS A 69 4.19 2.42 8.42
CA HIS A 69 4.33 1.00 8.11
C HIS A 69 5.79 0.65 7.77
N LYS A 70 6.14 -0.63 7.88
CA LYS A 70 7.47 -1.13 7.47
C LYS A 70 7.65 -0.98 5.96
N PRO A 71 8.90 -0.82 5.46
CA PRO A 71 9.18 -0.83 4.03
C PRO A 71 8.67 -2.09 3.33
N CYS A 72 8.26 -1.95 2.07
CA CYS A 72 7.74 -3.04 1.24
C CYS A 72 8.83 -3.99 0.76
N LYS A 73 10.04 -3.48 0.54
CA LYS A 73 11.21 -4.29 0.24
C LYS A 73 12.06 -4.39 1.50
N SER A 74 12.35 -5.60 1.98
CA SER A 74 13.42 -5.76 2.96
C SER A 74 14.74 -5.37 2.30
N ARG A 75 15.57 -4.61 3.01
CA ARG A 75 16.95 -4.33 2.58
C ARG A 75 17.81 -5.58 2.82
N ASP A 76 17.42 -6.72 2.27
CA ASP A 76 18.22 -7.94 2.25
C ASP A 76 18.75 -8.16 0.82
N LYS A 77 19.56 -7.23 0.31
CA LYS A 77 20.51 -7.47 -0.79
C LYS A 77 21.71 -6.56 -0.58
N ASP A 78 22.66 -7.09 0.19
CA ASP A 78 24.08 -6.71 0.13
C ASP A 78 24.63 -6.89 -1.29
#